data_AF-G4W9T9-F1
#
_entry.id   AF-G4W9T9-F1
#
_cell.length_a   1.000
_cell.length_b   1.000
_cell.length_c   1.000
_cell.angle_alpha   90.00
_cell.angle_beta   90.00
_cell.angle_gamma   90.00
#
_symmetry.space_group_name_H-M   'P 1'
#
loop_
_entity.id
_entity.type
_entity.pdbx_description
1 polymer ?
#
loop_
_entity_poly.entity_id
_entity_poly.type
_entity_poly.pdbx_seq_one_letter_code
_entity_poly.pdbx_strand_id
1 'polypeptide(L)'
;LTYPLIGNYGIPAEEFDENNLSKHFESNHKIWVSGLIVGEICETPSHWRQKQTLHEWMVQHKIPGIAGIDTRALTKKIRENGTILGKIVQSVDGPFVGLEFEDQNKRNLVAEVSTKKIITYNPKGSPRICAVDCGLKLNQIRCFLKRGARVDLVPWNHKLNAKDFDGLFLSNGPG
;
A
#
# COMPACT_ATOMS: atom_id res chain seq x y z
N LEU A 1 14.08 -2.48 -0.04
CA LEU A 1 14.22 -1.04 0.31
C LEU A 1 15.67 -0.63 0.13
N THR A 2 15.91 0.59 -0.34
CA THR A 2 17.28 1.10 -0.60
C THR A 2 17.97 1.60 0.67
N TYR A 3 17.20 2.10 1.65
CA TYR A 3 17.74 2.39 2.97
C TYR A 3 18.12 1.07 3.67
N PRO A 4 19.34 0.92 4.20
CA PRO A 4 19.87 -0.37 4.63
C PRO A 4 19.25 -0.85 5.96
N LEU A 5 18.99 0.06 6.90
CA LEU A 5 18.50 -0.25 8.25
C LEU A 5 16.98 -0.07 8.32
N ILE A 6 16.22 -1.16 8.31
CA ILE A 6 14.76 -1.10 8.25
C ILE A 6 14.16 -1.58 9.57
N GLY A 7 13.13 -0.85 10.04
CA GLY A 7 12.38 -1.21 11.24
C GLY A 7 12.77 -0.45 12.51
N ASN A 8 13.66 0.55 12.42
CA ASN A 8 14.21 1.28 13.58
C ASN A 8 13.15 1.88 14.53
N TYR A 9 11.98 2.26 14.00
CA TYR A 9 10.89 2.85 14.78
C TYR A 9 9.76 1.87 15.12
N GLY A 10 9.90 0.61 14.70
CA GLY A 10 8.86 -0.40 14.77
C GLY A 10 7.61 0.00 14.02
N ILE A 11 6.48 -0.57 14.42
CA ILE A 11 5.17 -0.35 13.81
C ILE A 11 4.22 0.25 14.86
N PRO A 12 3.51 1.35 14.54
CA PRO A 12 2.53 1.94 15.44
C PRO A 12 1.26 1.09 15.56
N ALA A 13 0.46 1.34 16.59
CA ALA A 13 -0.89 0.76 16.68
C ALA A 13 -1.74 1.14 15.47
N GLU A 14 -2.62 0.23 15.09
CA GLU A 14 -3.70 0.54 14.16
C GLU A 14 -4.78 1.34 14.91
N GLU A 15 -4.76 2.65 14.70
CA GLU A 15 -5.72 3.59 15.26
C GLU A 15 -6.51 4.24 14.13
N PHE A 16 -7.80 4.48 14.34
CA PHE A 16 -8.66 5.18 13.38
C PHE A 16 -8.92 6.62 13.82
N ASP A 17 -9.05 7.51 12.83
CA ASP A 17 -9.54 8.87 13.03
C ASP A 17 -11.07 8.91 13.03
N GLU A 18 -11.61 10.11 13.23
CA GLU A 18 -13.05 10.38 13.26
C GLU A 18 -13.78 9.98 11.96
N ASN A 19 -13.03 9.81 10.87
CA ASN A 19 -13.54 9.43 9.56
C ASN A 19 -13.35 7.93 9.27
N ASN A 20 -12.99 7.12 10.27
CA ASN A 20 -12.63 5.71 10.11
C ASN A 20 -11.47 5.49 9.12
N LEU A 21 -10.56 6.46 9.01
CA LEU A 21 -9.31 6.31 8.27
C LEU A 21 -8.21 5.93 9.26
N SER A 22 -7.38 4.95 8.91
CA SER A 22 -6.21 4.62 9.71
C SER A 22 -5.36 5.88 9.92
N LYS A 23 -4.92 6.20 11.14
CA LYS A 23 -4.19 7.44 11.46
C LYS A 23 -2.75 7.41 10.96
N HIS A 24 -2.10 6.25 11.08
CA HIS A 24 -0.66 6.11 10.87
C HIS A 24 -0.33 5.36 9.58
N PHE A 25 -1.31 4.80 8.88
CA PHE A 25 -1.13 4.04 7.64
C PHE A 25 -1.82 4.68 6.45
N GLU A 26 -1.37 4.35 5.24
CA GLU A 26 -1.91 4.88 3.98
C GLU A 26 -2.95 3.96 3.32
N SER A 27 -3.27 2.85 3.97
CA SER A 27 -4.36 1.93 3.64
C SER A 27 -4.95 1.34 4.91
N ASN A 28 -6.25 1.10 4.91
CA ASN A 28 -6.92 0.47 6.05
C ASN A 28 -6.59 -1.03 6.08
N HIS A 29 -6.14 -1.53 7.23
CA HIS A 29 -6.04 -2.96 7.57
C HIS A 29 -5.23 -3.85 6.61
N LYS A 30 -4.32 -3.31 5.79
CA LYS A 30 -3.61 -4.11 4.80
C LYS A 30 -2.24 -3.59 4.42
N ILE A 31 -1.30 -4.52 4.27
CA ILE A 31 -0.03 -4.35 3.58
C ILE A 31 -0.21 -4.78 2.12
N TRP A 32 0.06 -3.86 1.18
CA TRP A 32 -0.14 -4.14 -0.25
C TRP A 32 1.06 -4.83 -0.93
N VAL A 33 2.26 -4.75 -0.35
CA VAL A 33 3.44 -5.39 -0.94
C VAL A 33 3.34 -6.91 -0.82
N SER A 34 3.66 -7.64 -1.89
CA SER A 34 3.68 -9.11 -1.89
C SER A 34 4.85 -9.70 -1.10
N GLY A 35 5.89 -8.90 -0.86
CA GLY A 35 7.03 -9.28 -0.06
C GLY A 35 7.97 -8.09 0.17
N LEU A 36 8.85 -8.22 1.15
CA LEU A 36 9.81 -7.16 1.50
C LEU A 36 11.24 -7.69 1.50
N ILE A 37 12.13 -7.01 0.76
CA ILE A 37 13.56 -7.31 0.74
C ILE A 37 14.30 -6.14 1.38
N VAL A 38 15.08 -6.41 2.44
CA VAL A 38 15.85 -5.41 3.18
C VAL A 38 17.31 -5.82 3.34
N GLY A 39 18.17 -4.85 3.60
CA GLY A 39 19.58 -5.11 3.93
C GLY A 39 19.69 -5.65 5.34
N GLU A 40 19.28 -4.86 6.32
CA GLU A 40 19.31 -5.21 7.73
C GLU A 40 17.97 -4.86 8.39
N ILE A 41 17.54 -5.69 9.33
CA ILE A 41 16.34 -5.47 10.12
C ILE A 41 16.72 -5.09 11.55
N CYS A 42 16.09 -4.04 12.08
CA CYS A 42 16.21 -3.67 13.47
C CYS A 42 15.26 -4.54 14.31
N GLU A 43 15.83 -5.39 15.16
CA GLU A 43 15.07 -6.27 16.07
C GLU A 43 14.60 -5.54 17.33
N THR A 44 15.29 -4.47 17.73
CA THR A 44 15.02 -3.68 18.93
C THR A 44 14.64 -2.23 18.55
N PRO A 45 13.46 -2.02 17.94
CA PRO A 45 13.00 -0.68 17.61
C PRO A 45 12.92 0.22 18.83
N SER A 46 13.05 1.52 18.60
CA SER A 46 12.92 2.55 19.63
C SER A 46 12.16 3.74 19.08
N HIS A 47 10.88 3.82 19.43
CA HIS A 47 10.04 4.97 19.13
C HIS A 47 8.86 5.02 20.10
N TRP A 48 8.46 6.22 20.53
CA TRP A 48 7.39 6.40 21.52
C TRP A 48 6.01 5.86 21.08
N ARG A 49 5.79 5.71 19.76
CA ARG A 49 4.56 5.11 19.20
C ARG A 49 4.68 3.61 18.89
N GLN A 50 5.85 3.02 19.05
CA GLN A 50 6.04 1.60 18.73
C GLN A 50 5.08 0.74 19.56
N LYS A 51 4.44 -0.22 18.89
CA LYS A 51 3.64 -1.26 19.54
C LYS A 51 4.10 -2.66 19.22
N GLN A 52 4.70 -2.85 18.04
CA GLN A 52 5.24 -4.13 17.61
C GLN A 52 6.42 -3.92 16.68
N THR A 53 7.19 -4.98 16.48
CA THR A 53 8.29 -5.02 15.50
C THR A 53 7.75 -5.12 14.07
N LEU A 54 8.61 -4.79 13.10
CA LEU A 54 8.28 -5.00 11.69
C LEU A 54 8.02 -6.48 11.39
N HIS A 55 8.79 -7.38 12.01
CA HIS A 55 8.65 -8.82 11.84
C HIS A 55 7.26 -9.30 12.28
N GLU A 56 6.84 -8.97 13.50
CA GLU A 56 5.52 -9.36 14.04
C GLU A 56 4.38 -8.84 13.15
N TRP A 57 4.46 -7.59 12.70
CA TRP A 57 3.46 -7.01 11.82
C TRP A 57 3.36 -7.73 10.47
N MET A 58 4.50 -8.10 9.87
CA MET A 58 4.52 -8.84 8.61
C MET A 58 3.97 -10.26 8.77
N VAL A 59 4.29 -10.94 9.88
CA VAL A 59 3.75 -12.27 10.19
C VAL A 59 2.22 -12.21 10.34
N GLN A 60 1.68 -11.22 11.05
CA GLN A 60 0.23 -11.01 11.20
C GLN A 60 -0.47 -10.83 9.85
N HIS A 61 0.16 -10.10 8.91
CA HIS A 61 -0.39 -9.85 7.58
C HIS A 61 -0.03 -10.94 6.55
N LYS A 62 0.67 -12.00 6.97
CA LYS A 62 1.11 -13.11 6.11
C LYS A 62 1.96 -12.64 4.91
N ILE A 63 2.82 -11.64 5.13
CA ILE A 63 3.71 -11.10 4.10
C ILE A 63 5.12 -11.67 4.27
N PRO A 64 5.71 -12.33 3.26
CA PRO A 64 7.07 -12.82 3.33
C PRO A 64 8.09 -11.66 3.31
N GLY A 65 9.17 -11.82 4.06
CA GLY A 65 10.29 -10.88 4.09
C GLY A 65 11.62 -11.60 4.11
N ILE A 66 12.65 -10.98 3.53
CA ILE A 66 14.04 -11.47 3.58
C ILE A 66 14.97 -10.30 3.93
N ALA A 67 15.87 -10.55 4.88
CA ALA A 67 16.93 -9.64 5.30
C ALA A 67 18.31 -10.24 4.95
N GLY A 68 19.37 -9.44 5.04
CA GLY A 68 20.74 -9.85 4.72
C GLY A 68 21.06 -9.82 3.23
N ILE A 69 20.22 -9.18 2.40
CA ILE A 69 20.44 -9.07 0.95
C ILE A 69 21.14 -7.76 0.63
N ASP A 70 22.13 -7.78 -0.27
CA ASP A 70 22.67 -6.55 -0.86
C ASP A 70 21.61 -5.87 -1.74
N THR A 71 20.82 -5.00 -1.11
CA THR A 71 19.76 -4.24 -1.79
C THR A 71 20.32 -3.23 -2.78
N ARG A 72 21.60 -2.82 -2.65
CA ARG A 72 22.26 -1.92 -3.61
C ARG A 72 22.58 -2.66 -4.90
N ALA A 73 23.14 -3.87 -4.82
CA ALA A 73 23.36 -4.73 -5.99
C ALA A 73 22.03 -5.07 -6.69
N LEU A 74 21.00 -5.42 -5.92
CA LEU A 74 19.66 -5.69 -6.45
C LEU A 74 19.07 -4.46 -7.16
N THR A 75 19.18 -3.27 -6.56
CA THR A 75 18.68 -2.02 -7.15
C THR A 75 19.38 -1.69 -8.47
N LYS A 76 20.70 -1.89 -8.56
CA LYS A 76 21.45 -1.69 -9.81
C LYS A 76 20.93 -2.61 -10.92
N LYS A 77 20.74 -3.90 -10.61
CA LYS A 77 20.22 -4.89 -11.56
C LYS A 77 18.83 -4.50 -12.08
N ILE A 78 17.90 -4.13 -11.19
CA ILE A 78 16.56 -3.66 -11.58
C ILE A 78 16.65 -2.41 -12.46
N ARG A 79 17.50 -1.44 -12.10
CA ARG A 79 17.66 -0.20 -12.86
C ARG A 79 18.20 -0.44 -14.27
N GLU A 80 19.09 -1.42 -14.45
CA GLU A 80 19.74 -1.72 -15.73
C GLU A 80 18.84 -2.55 -16.67
N ASN A 81 17.96 -3.39 -16.11
CA ASN A 81 17.10 -4.30 -16.89
C ASN A 81 15.63 -3.85 -16.95
N GLY A 82 15.23 -2.80 -16.24
CA GLY A 82 13.84 -2.34 -16.16
C GLY A 82 12.97 -3.25 -15.29
N THR A 83 11.89 -3.79 -15.84
CA THR A 83 10.96 -4.66 -15.10
C THR A 83 11.55 -6.06 -14.96
N ILE A 84 11.93 -6.43 -13.73
CA ILE A 84 12.40 -7.79 -13.39
C ILE A 84 11.32 -8.50 -12.57
N LEU A 85 10.93 -9.69 -13.00
CA LEU A 85 10.10 -10.59 -12.20
C LEU A 85 10.96 -11.30 -11.14
N GLY A 86 10.44 -11.39 -9.92
CA GLY A 86 11.14 -11.99 -8.78
C GLY A 86 10.22 -12.80 -7.89
N LYS A 87 10.78 -13.77 -7.18
CA LYS A 87 10.07 -14.61 -6.19
C LYS A 87 10.94 -14.80 -4.95
N ILE A 88 10.30 -14.79 -3.78
CA ILE A 88 10.92 -15.22 -2.52
C ILE A 88 10.52 -16.68 -2.31
N VAL A 89 11.51 -17.56 -2.15
CA VAL A 89 11.30 -19.01 -2.01
C VAL A 89 12.03 -19.49 -0.77
N GLN A 90 11.32 -20.18 0.11
CA GLN A 90 11.88 -20.87 1.27
C GLN A 90 11.96 -22.36 0.92
N SER A 91 13.15 -22.85 0.54
CA SER A 91 13.40 -24.27 0.29
C SER A 91 14.74 -24.69 0.89
N VAL A 92 14.83 -25.94 1.33
CA VAL A 92 16.02 -26.49 2.01
C VAL A 92 17.01 -27.06 0.99
N ASP A 93 16.55 -27.57 -0.17
CA ASP A 93 17.40 -28.08 -1.25
C ASP A 93 16.67 -28.09 -2.61
N GLY A 94 17.44 -28.05 -3.71
CA GLY A 94 17.02 -28.46 -5.06
C GLY A 94 16.92 -27.34 -6.12
N PRO A 95 17.12 -27.67 -7.42
CA PRO A 95 16.83 -26.73 -8.50
C PRO A 95 15.35 -26.38 -8.47
N PHE A 96 15.02 -25.10 -8.64
CA PHE A 96 13.66 -24.58 -8.63
C PHE A 96 12.89 -24.92 -9.91
N VAL A 97 12.79 -26.21 -10.23
CA VAL A 97 12.09 -26.73 -11.42
C VAL A 97 10.59 -26.51 -11.24
N GLY A 98 9.95 -25.80 -12.18
CA GLY A 98 8.52 -25.51 -12.15
C GLY A 98 8.12 -24.18 -11.50
N LEU A 99 9.06 -23.31 -11.13
CA LEU A 99 8.71 -21.94 -10.75
C LEU A 99 8.38 -21.08 -11.97
N GLU A 100 7.10 -20.97 -12.32
CA GLU A 100 6.65 -20.10 -13.39
C GLU A 100 6.57 -18.64 -12.92
N PHE A 101 7.23 -17.71 -13.60
CA PHE A 101 7.08 -16.29 -13.30
C PHE A 101 5.80 -15.76 -13.93
N GLU A 102 4.87 -15.29 -13.09
CA GLU A 102 3.67 -14.61 -13.54
C GLU A 102 3.88 -13.10 -13.51
N ASP A 103 3.60 -12.46 -14.63
CA ASP A 103 3.59 -11.01 -14.71
C ASP A 103 2.30 -10.46 -14.11
N GLN A 104 2.46 -9.72 -13.02
CA GLN A 104 1.36 -9.13 -12.26
C GLN A 104 0.61 -8.08 -13.08
N ASN A 105 1.28 -7.43 -14.05
CA ASN A 105 0.71 -6.38 -14.89
C ASN A 105 -0.32 -6.91 -15.90
N LYS A 106 -0.41 -8.23 -16.09
CA LYS A 106 -1.45 -8.85 -16.91
C LYS A 106 -2.82 -8.86 -16.22
N ARG A 107 -2.86 -8.65 -14.90
CA ARG A 107 -4.08 -8.60 -14.10
C ARG A 107 -4.54 -7.16 -13.94
N ASN A 108 -5.84 -6.96 -13.76
CA ASN A 108 -6.38 -5.64 -13.44
C ASN A 108 -6.15 -5.34 -11.94
N LEU A 109 -4.94 -4.87 -11.62
CA LEU A 109 -4.53 -4.56 -10.24
C LEU A 109 -5.41 -3.47 -9.62
N VAL A 110 -5.86 -2.50 -10.41
CA VAL A 110 -6.81 -1.46 -9.99
C VAL A 110 -8.10 -2.09 -9.45
N ALA A 111 -8.65 -3.09 -10.15
CA ALA A 111 -9.85 -3.79 -9.69
C ALA A 111 -9.63 -4.59 -8.40
N GLU A 112 -8.42 -5.08 -8.15
CA GLU A 112 -8.06 -5.81 -6.92
C GLU A 112 -8.00 -4.88 -5.70
N VAL A 113 -7.49 -3.65 -5.88
CA VAL A 113 -7.27 -2.70 -4.78
C VAL A 113 -8.43 -1.75 -4.52
N SER A 114 -9.27 -1.48 -5.53
CA SER A 114 -10.36 -0.52 -5.45
C SER A 114 -11.46 -0.93 -4.46
N THR A 115 -12.04 0.06 -3.79
CA THR A 115 -13.21 -0.08 -2.91
C THR A 115 -14.35 -0.80 -3.62
N LYS A 116 -15.10 -1.61 -2.85
CA LYS A 116 -16.27 -2.35 -3.35
C LYS A 116 -17.59 -1.61 -3.15
N LYS A 117 -17.58 -0.57 -2.31
CA LYS A 117 -18.77 0.20 -1.97
C LYS A 117 -18.44 1.69 -2.02
N ILE A 118 -19.47 2.49 -2.32
CA ILE A 118 -19.36 3.94 -2.26
C ILE A 118 -19.29 4.36 -0.79
N ILE A 119 -18.36 5.25 -0.47
CA ILE A 119 -18.18 5.80 0.87
C ILE A 119 -18.16 7.32 0.77
N THR A 120 -19.04 8.00 1.51
CA THR A 120 -19.10 9.45 1.56
C THR A 120 -18.42 9.95 2.83
N TYR A 121 -17.42 10.80 2.67
CA TYR A 121 -16.74 11.51 3.75
C TYR A 121 -17.16 12.98 3.76
N ASN A 122 -17.33 13.55 4.95
CA ASN A 122 -17.79 14.92 5.17
C ASN A 122 -19.05 15.26 4.33
N PRO A 123 -20.21 14.63 4.59
CA PRO A 123 -21.40 14.72 3.73
C PRO A 123 -21.99 16.13 3.60
N LYS A 124 -21.68 17.03 4.54
CA LYS A 124 -22.09 18.44 4.53
C LYS A 124 -21.03 19.37 3.93
N GLY A 125 -19.90 18.81 3.49
CA GLY A 125 -18.78 19.55 2.92
C GLY A 125 -19.04 20.10 1.52
N SER A 126 -18.17 21.03 1.11
CA SER A 126 -18.16 21.63 -0.22
C SER A 126 -16.73 22.02 -0.60
N PRO A 127 -16.30 21.86 -1.87
CA PRO A 127 -17.06 21.31 -3.00
C PRO A 127 -17.32 19.79 -2.87
N ARG A 128 -18.24 19.25 -3.69
CA ARG A 128 -18.47 17.81 -3.85
C ARG A 128 -17.42 17.23 -4.78
N ILE A 129 -16.56 16.37 -4.26
CA ILE A 129 -15.52 15.68 -5.02
C ILE A 129 -15.89 14.21 -5.19
N CYS A 130 -16.06 13.77 -6.43
CA CYS A 130 -16.11 12.35 -6.76
C CYS A 130 -14.69 11.82 -6.88
N ALA A 131 -14.28 10.95 -5.96
CA ALA A 131 -12.97 10.33 -5.96
C ALA A 131 -13.07 8.89 -6.48
N VAL A 132 -12.55 8.62 -7.67
CA VAL A 132 -12.47 7.27 -8.22
C VAL A 132 -11.28 6.56 -7.59
N ASP A 133 -11.57 5.49 -6.86
CA ASP A 133 -10.55 4.69 -6.17
C ASP A 133 -9.87 3.73 -7.13
N CYS A 134 -8.67 4.10 -7.56
CA CYS A 134 -7.78 3.26 -8.34
C CYS A 134 -6.73 2.53 -7.47
N GLY A 135 -6.80 2.61 -6.14
CA GLY A 135 -5.71 2.26 -5.22
C GLY A 135 -5.27 3.46 -4.40
N LEU A 136 -6.24 4.25 -3.95
CA LEU A 136 -6.07 5.52 -3.27
C LEU A 136 -5.26 5.36 -1.96
N LYS A 137 -4.38 6.34 -1.72
CA LYS A 137 -3.73 6.52 -0.41
C LYS A 137 -4.60 7.38 0.49
N LEU A 138 -4.82 6.95 1.73
CA LEU A 138 -5.74 7.61 2.68
C LEU A 138 -5.43 9.09 2.88
N ASN A 139 -4.17 9.52 2.78
CA ASN A 139 -3.82 10.93 2.92
C ASN A 139 -4.45 11.83 1.84
N GLN A 140 -4.80 11.30 0.67
CA GLN A 140 -5.54 12.05 -0.36
C GLN A 140 -6.92 12.46 0.16
N ILE A 141 -7.66 11.54 0.79
CA ILE A 141 -8.94 11.83 1.44
C ILE A 141 -8.73 12.85 2.57
N ARG A 142 -7.76 12.61 3.47
CA ARG A 142 -7.47 13.53 4.60
C ARG A 142 -7.23 14.97 4.11
N CYS A 143 -6.50 15.11 3.00
CA CYS A 143 -6.20 16.41 2.40
C CYS A 143 -7.45 17.12 1.86
N PHE A 144 -8.41 16.41 1.26
CA PHE A 144 -9.69 17.00 0.84
C PHE A 144 -10.56 17.39 2.04
N LEU A 145 -10.70 16.49 3.02
CA LEU A 145 -11.52 16.76 4.21
C LEU A 145 -10.99 17.95 5.02
N LYS A 146 -9.66 18.09 5.14
CA LYS A 146 -9.03 19.25 5.79
C LYS A 146 -9.36 20.59 5.12
N ARG A 147 -9.75 20.56 3.84
CA ARG A 147 -10.16 21.74 3.06
C ARG A 147 -11.68 21.94 3.04
N GLY A 148 -12.43 21.16 3.81
CA GLY A 148 -13.89 21.24 3.91
C GLY A 148 -14.66 20.57 2.78
N ALA A 149 -13.97 19.90 1.85
CA ALA A 149 -14.63 19.21 0.74
C ALA A 149 -15.44 18.00 1.22
N ARG A 150 -16.55 17.72 0.52
CA ARG A 150 -17.23 16.42 0.58
C ARG A 150 -16.52 15.49 -0.39
N VAL A 151 -16.22 14.27 0.03
CA VAL A 151 -15.56 13.28 -0.83
C VAL A 151 -16.44 12.05 -0.94
N ASP A 152 -16.96 11.79 -2.14
CA ASP A 152 -17.65 10.56 -2.48
C ASP A 152 -16.63 9.61 -3.14
N LEU A 153 -16.09 8.67 -2.35
CA LEU A 153 -15.16 7.64 -2.83
C LEU A 153 -15.96 6.54 -3.54
N VAL A 154 -15.68 6.32 -4.82
CA VAL A 154 -16.40 5.36 -5.66
C VAL A 154 -15.47 4.27 -6.21
N PRO A 155 -15.99 3.07 -6.50
CA PRO A 155 -15.21 2.01 -7.17
C PRO A 155 -14.64 2.47 -8.51
N TRP A 156 -13.53 1.86 -8.94
CA TRP A 156 -12.81 2.19 -10.17
C TRP A 156 -13.68 2.15 -11.44
N ASN A 157 -14.70 1.27 -11.46
CA ASN A 157 -15.61 1.05 -12.58
C ASN A 157 -16.96 1.78 -12.40
N HIS A 158 -17.05 2.71 -11.46
CA HIS A 158 -18.26 3.48 -11.23
C HIS A 158 -18.63 4.32 -12.47
N LYS A 159 -19.92 4.30 -12.84
CA LYS A 159 -20.42 5.12 -13.95
C LYS A 159 -20.51 6.57 -13.51
N LEU A 160 -19.65 7.42 -14.07
CA LEU A 160 -19.59 8.84 -13.71
C LEU A 160 -20.71 9.64 -14.36
N ASN A 161 -21.26 10.59 -13.60
CA ASN A 161 -22.23 11.57 -14.07
C ASN A 161 -21.83 12.95 -13.53
N ALA A 162 -21.53 13.88 -14.45
CA ALA A 162 -21.01 15.20 -14.13
C ALA A 162 -21.98 16.09 -13.32
N LYS A 163 -23.26 15.72 -13.19
CA LYS A 163 -24.23 16.45 -12.36
C LYS A 163 -24.07 16.16 -10.87
N ASP A 164 -23.43 15.06 -10.52
CA ASP A 164 -23.41 14.53 -9.15
C ASP A 164 -22.27 15.12 -8.30
N PHE A 165 -21.28 15.76 -8.93
CA PHE A 165 -20.11 16.32 -8.28
C PHE A 165 -19.69 17.66 -8.89
N ASP A 166 -18.92 18.45 -8.13
CA ASP A 166 -18.35 19.73 -8.56
C ASP A 166 -16.89 19.57 -9.03
N GLY A 167 -16.23 18.48 -8.62
CA GLY A 167 -14.90 18.08 -9.09
C GLY A 167 -14.74 16.57 -9.17
N LEU A 168 -13.95 16.10 -10.14
CA LEU A 168 -13.57 14.70 -10.31
C LEU A 168 -12.09 14.52 -9.91
N PHE A 169 -11.81 13.51 -9.10
CA PHE A 169 -10.47 13.12 -8.72
C PHE A 169 -10.24 11.66 -9.08
N LEU A 170 -9.17 11.38 -9.83
CA LEU A 170 -8.71 10.03 -10.12
C LEU A 170 -7.51 9.76 -9.22
N SER A 171 -7.60 8.75 -8.35
CA SER A 171 -6.52 8.47 -7.41
C SER A 171 -5.32 7.82 -8.08
N ASN A 172 -4.22 7.71 -7.34
CA ASN A 172 -3.13 6.82 -7.73
C ASN A 172 -3.59 5.35 -7.67
N GLY A 173 -2.78 4.44 -8.22
CA GLY A 173 -3.05 3.02 -8.22
C GLY A 173 -1.84 2.18 -8.64
N PRO A 174 -1.90 0.86 -8.43
CA PRO A 174 -0.99 -0.10 -9.06
C PRO A 174 -1.40 -0.38 -10.52
N GLY A 175 -0.44 -0.85 -11.32
CA GLY A 175 -0.63 -1.13 -12.74
C GLY A 175 -0.16 0.02 -13.61
#